data_AF-A0AAE3YL04-F1
#
_entry.id   AF-A0AAE3YL04-F1
#
_cell.length_a   1.000
_cell.length_b   1.000
_cell.length_c   1.000
_cell.angle_alpha   90.00
_cell.angle_beta   90.00
_cell.angle_gamma   90.00
#
_symmetry.space_group_name_H-M   'P 1'
#
loop_
_entity.id
_entity.type
_entity.pdbx_description
1 polymer ?
#
loop_
_entity_poly.entity_id
_entity_poly.type
_entity_poly.pdbx_seq_one_letter_code
_entity_poly.pdbx_strand_id
1 'polypeptide(L)' 'MVTRAFTGRPARALRNRFTDTYGPHAPLAYPAVHHLTAPIRAAAAARGDAESINLWAGTGYAAARPGPAGVILRTLAGCN' A
#
# COMPACT_ATOMS: atom_id res chain seq x y z
N MET A 1 -1.78 -3.92 8.45
CA MET A 1 -1.77 -5.40 8.46
C MET A 1 -0.72 -5.94 7.48
N VAL A 2 -0.38 -7.23 7.54
CA VAL A 2 0.44 -7.89 6.49
C VAL A 2 -0.49 -8.70 5.58
N THR A 3 -0.35 -8.56 4.27
CA THR A 3 -1.22 -9.20 3.26
C THR A 3 -0.44 -9.67 2.05
N ARG A 4 -1.01 -10.64 1.32
CA ARG A 4 -0.54 -11.09 0.01
C ARG A 4 -1.53 -10.75 -1.11
N ALA A 5 -2.69 -10.17 -0.77
CA ALA A 5 -3.83 -10.02 -1.68
C ALA A 5 -3.50 -9.30 -2.99
N PHE A 6 -2.60 -8.32 -2.96
CA PHE A 6 -2.29 -7.51 -4.14
C PHE A 6 -1.15 -8.06 -5.00
N THR A 7 -0.26 -8.91 -4.47
CA THR A 7 0.97 -9.28 -5.18
C THR A 7 1.33 -10.75 -5.09
N GLY A 8 0.72 -11.52 -4.19
CA GLY A 8 1.12 -12.89 -3.91
C GLY A 8 2.38 -12.99 -3.04
N ARG A 9 2.94 -11.86 -2.60
CA ARG A 9 4.06 -11.79 -1.65
C ARG A 9 3.64 -11.00 -0.41
N PRO A 10 4.02 -11.42 0.82
CA PRO A 10 3.70 -10.66 2.02
C PRO A 10 4.23 -9.21 1.96
N ALA A 11 3.33 -8.25 2.15
CA ALA A 11 3.63 -6.82 2.22
C ALA A 11 2.73 -6.14 3.26
N ARG A 12 3.18 -5.03 3.85
CA ARG A 12 2.41 -4.27 4.84
C ARG A 12 1.57 -3.20 4.16
N ALA A 13 0.26 -3.25 4.40
CA ALA A 13 -0.71 -2.26 3.92
C ALA A 13 -1.59 -1.75 5.05
N LEU A 14 -2.18 -0.57 4.82
CA LEU A 14 -3.43 -0.20 5.48
C LEU A 14 -4.50 -1.23 5.12
N ARG A 15 -5.33 -1.59 6.10
CA ARG A 15 -6.46 -2.50 5.89
C ARG A 15 -7.52 -1.77 5.05
N ASN A 16 -8.06 -2.46 4.05
CA ASN A 16 -9.19 -2.01 3.25
C ASN A 16 -10.05 -3.20 2.81
N ARG A 17 -11.18 -2.91 2.14
CA ARG A 17 -12.12 -3.92 1.63
C ARG A 17 -11.44 -4.98 0.79
N PHE A 18 -10.55 -4.62 -0.14
CA PHE A 18 -9.86 -5.60 -0.98
C PHE A 18 -9.04 -6.58 -0.13
N THR A 19 -8.34 -6.09 0.89
CA THR A 19 -7.57 -6.97 1.78
C THR A 19 -8.44 -7.85 2.66
N ASP A 20 -9.62 -7.37 3.05
CA ASP A 20 -10.56 -8.13 3.89
C ASP A 20 -11.25 -9.23 3.08
N THR A 21 -11.64 -8.92 1.84
CA THR A 21 -12.27 -9.89 0.92
C THR A 21 -11.28 -10.95 0.43
N TYR A 22 -10.09 -10.56 -0.04
CA TYR A 22 -9.19 -11.48 -0.75
C TYR A 22 -8.01 -11.99 0.07
N GLY A 23 -7.70 -11.35 1.20
CA GLY A 23 -6.57 -11.72 2.07
C GLY A 23 -6.53 -13.20 2.46
N PRO A 24 -7.65 -13.79 2.95
CA PRO A 24 -7.71 -15.20 3.32
C PRO A 24 -7.46 -16.17 2.15
N HIS A 25 -7.76 -15.74 0.92
CA HIS A 25 -7.71 -16.58 -0.27
C HIS A 25 -6.45 -16.37 -1.13
N ALA A 26 -5.64 -15.35 -0.81
CA ALA A 26 -4.51 -14.95 -1.63
C ALA A 26 -3.35 -15.96 -1.59
N PRO A 27 -3.00 -16.60 -2.73
CA PRO A 27 -1.90 -17.57 -2.78
C PRO A 27 -0.53 -16.88 -2.69
N LEU A 28 0.49 -17.66 -2.32
CA LEU A 28 1.90 -17.25 -2.39
C LEU A 28 2.40 -17.37 -3.84
N ALA A 29 1.97 -16.47 -4.71
CA ALA A 29 2.21 -16.56 -6.15
C ALA A 29 2.65 -15.22 -6.75
N TYR A 30 3.75 -14.66 -6.25
CA TYR A 30 4.41 -13.52 -6.88
C TYR A 30 5.28 -13.98 -8.07
N PRO A 31 5.27 -13.31 -9.23
CA PRO A 31 4.52 -12.08 -9.55
C PRO A 31 3.14 -12.31 -10.21
N ALA A 32 2.66 -13.55 -10.35
CA ALA A 32 1.39 -13.84 -11.02
C ALA A 32 0.21 -13.02 -10.46
N VAL A 33 0.07 -12.97 -9.13
CA VAL A 33 -0.98 -12.16 -8.45
C VAL A 33 -0.74 -10.66 -8.62
N HIS A 34 0.51 -10.22 -8.69
CA HIS A 34 0.83 -8.81 -8.96
C HIS A 34 0.31 -8.36 -10.33
N HIS A 35 0.55 -9.16 -11.37
CA HIS A 35 0.06 -8.89 -12.71
C HIS A 35 -1.46 -9.04 -12.81
N LEU A 36 -2.03 -10.07 -12.16
CA LEU A 36 -3.48 -10.29 -12.12
C LEU A 36 -4.23 -9.07 -11.55
N THR A 37 -3.73 -8.47 -10.47
CA THR A 37 -4.41 -7.35 -9.81
C THR A 37 -4.02 -5.97 -10.36
N ALA A 38 -2.96 -5.86 -11.17
CA ALA A 38 -2.49 -4.58 -11.71
C ALA A 38 -3.57 -3.73 -12.39
N PRO A 39 -4.38 -4.26 -13.34
CA PRO A 39 -5.43 -3.46 -13.97
C PRO A 39 -6.53 -3.03 -12.99
N ILE A 40 -6.85 -3.87 -11.99
CA ILE A 40 -7.84 -3.54 -10.95
C ILE A 40 -7.35 -2.33 -10.13
N ARG A 41 -6.09 -2.37 -9.68
CA ARG A 41 -5.48 -1.30 -8.88
C ARG A 41 -5.35 -0.01 -9.69
N ALA A 42 -5.03 -0.10 -10.98
CA ALA A 42 -4.96 1.05 -11.87
C ALA A 42 -6.34 1.72 -12.04
N ALA A 43 -7.40 0.95 -12.30
CA ALA A 43 -8.76 1.47 -12.41
C ALA A 43 -9.26 2.07 -11.09
N ALA A 44 -8.92 1.45 -9.95
CA ALA A 44 -9.24 1.99 -8.64
C ALA A 44 -8.55 3.34 -8.39
N ALA A 45 -7.26 3.45 -8.70
CA ALA A 45 -6.49 4.69 -8.58
C ALA A 45 -7.07 5.82 -9.44
N ALA A 46 -7.46 5.53 -10.68
CA ALA A 46 -8.08 6.52 -11.57
C ALA A 46 -9.41 7.08 -11.03
N ARG A 47 -10.12 6.34 -10.17
CA ARG A 47 -11.38 6.75 -9.54
C ARG A 47 -11.22 7.28 -8.11
N GLY A 48 -10.01 7.31 -7.57
CA GLY A 48 -9.77 7.63 -6.15
C GLY A 48 -10.32 6.59 -5.17
N ASP A 49 -10.50 5.34 -5.59
CA ASP A 49 -11.04 4.25 -4.76
C ASP A 49 -9.95 3.62 -3.87
N ALA A 50 -9.76 4.19 -2.68
CA ALA A 50 -8.80 3.70 -1.69
C ALA A 50 -9.10 2.26 -1.20
N GLU A 51 -10.35 1.79 -1.35
CA GLU A 51 -10.78 0.47 -0.88
C GLU A 51 -10.30 -0.68 -1.78
N SER A 52 -9.79 -0.35 -2.97
CA SER A 52 -9.34 -1.31 -3.99
C SER A 52 -7.88 -1.09 -4.43
N ILE A 53 -7.11 -0.29 -3.66
CA ILE A 53 -5.71 0.03 -3.94
C ILE A 53 -4.80 -0.60 -2.89
N ASN A 54 -3.57 -0.93 -3.31
CA ASN A 54 -2.51 -1.42 -2.44
C ASN A 54 -1.89 -0.29 -1.59
N LEU A 55 -2.62 0.20 -0.59
CA LEU A 55 -2.19 1.28 0.32
C LEU A 55 -0.99 0.86 1.20
N TRP A 56 0.21 0.82 0.62
CA TRP A 56 1.43 0.44 1.32
C TRP A 56 1.81 1.47 2.37
N ALA A 57 2.01 1.00 3.59
CA ALA A 57 2.29 1.85 4.72
C ALA A 57 3.06 1.08 5.81
N GLY A 58 4.07 1.74 6.38
CA GLY A 58 4.71 1.30 7.62
C GLY A 58 3.76 1.46 8.83
N THR A 59 4.21 1.04 10.02
CA THR A 59 3.43 1.21 11.25
C THR A 59 3.33 2.67 11.70
N GLY A 60 4.31 3.51 11.36
CA GLY A 60 4.34 4.94 11.70
C GLY A 60 3.57 5.87 10.74
N TYR A 61 2.68 5.33 9.89
CA TYR A 61 2.04 6.11 8.83
C TYR A 61 1.23 7.32 9.35
N ALA A 62 0.68 7.24 10.57
CA ALA A 62 -0.08 8.33 11.18
C ALA A 62 0.77 9.57 11.47
N ALA A 63 2.09 9.43 11.57
CA ALA A 63 3.04 10.53 11.75
C ALA A 63 3.55 11.13 10.42
N ALA A 64 3.03 10.66 9.28
CA ALA A 64 3.40 11.20 7.98
C ALA A 64 2.95 12.68 7.89
N ARG A 65 3.85 13.53 7.40
CA ARG A 65 3.62 14.97 7.23
C ARG A 65 3.81 15.35 5.77
N PRO A 66 2.91 16.16 5.17
CA PRO A 66 3.12 16.68 3.84
C PRO A 66 4.24 17.73 3.85
N GLY A 67 5.01 17.78 2.78
CA GLY A 67 6.05 18.80 2.60
C GLY A 67 7.09 18.40 1.56
N PRO A 68 7.94 19.35 1.11
CA PRO A 68 9.06 19.02 0.24
C PRO A 68 10.02 18.04 0.92
N ALA A 69 10.50 17.03 0.20
CA ALA A 69 11.38 16.00 0.75
C ALA A 69 12.61 16.58 1.47
N GLY A 70 13.23 17.61 0.91
CA GLY A 70 14.40 18.28 1.53
C GLY A 70 14.10 18.96 2.86
N VAL A 71 12.89 19.51 3.03
CA VAL A 71 12.46 20.11 4.31
C VAL A 71 12.27 19.00 5.35
N ILE A 72 11.54 17.95 4.98
CA ILE A 72 11.30 16.79 5.86
C ILE A 72 12.63 16.19 6.34
N LEU A 73 13.59 15.99 5.42
CA LEU A 73 14.90 15.44 5.75
C LEU A 73 15.69 16.34 6.72
N ARG A 74 15.68 17.65 6.51
CA ARG A 74 16.33 18.61 7.43
C ARG A 74 15.70 18.58 8.83
N THR A 75 14.37 18.56 8.90
CA THR A 75 13.66 18.42 10.19
C THR A 75 14.02 17.11 10.89
N LEU A 76 14.13 16.00 10.16
CA LEU A 76 14.54 14.70 10.73
C LEU A 76 16.01 14.68 11.17
N ALA A 77 16.88 15.41 10.48
CA ALA A 77 18.30 15.54 10.81
C ALA A 77 18.58 16.55 11.95
N GLY A 78 17.57 17.30 12.41
CA GLY A 78 17.75 18.35 13.41
C GLY A 78 18.40 19.64 12.88
N CYS A 79 18.54 19.77 11.56
CA CYS A 79 19.06 20.97 10.90
C CYS A 79 17.88 21.90 10.57
N ASN A 80 17.43 22.70 11.54
CA ASN A 80 16.42 23.73 11.29
C ASN A 80 17.07 25.09 11.02
#